data_AF-A0A2M7XU61-F1
#
_entry.id   AF-A0A2M7XU61-F1
#
_cell.length_a   1.000
_cell.length_b   1.000
_cell.length_c   1.000
_cell.angle_alpha   90.00
_cell.angle_beta   90.00
_cell.angle_gamma   90.00
#
_symmetry.space_group_name_H-M   'P 1'
#
loop_
_entity.id
_entity.type
_entity.pdbx_description
1 polymer ?
#
loop_
_entity_poly.entity_id
_entity_poly.type
_entity_poly.pdbx_seq_one_letter_code
_entity_poly.pdbx_strand_id
1 'polypeptide(L)'
;MIPTLQHLPHSFKQLLMMMTLTLLLGVTMGLGLVMTTTGGDPSGIRDHYQGDVFVEGQIPEHYPMPVQELLITTHNHILTFTFIFGFLAGVIQFSGRLTPRQKRFLSIEPFISIVVT
;
A
#
# COMPACT_ATOMS: atom_id res chain seq x y z
N MET A 1 -28.23 11.99 -3.16
CA MET A 1 -27.95 10.53 -3.09
C MET A 1 -26.75 10.26 -3.98
N ILE A 2 -25.70 9.61 -3.47
CA ILE A 2 -24.60 9.13 -4.33
C ILE A 2 -25.17 7.97 -5.17
N PRO A 3 -25.05 7.99 -6.51
CA PRO A 3 -25.57 6.92 -7.35
C PRO A 3 -24.89 5.60 -7.00
N THR A 4 -25.62 4.49 -7.03
CA THR A 4 -25.00 3.17 -6.90
C THR A 4 -24.25 2.81 -8.19
N LEU A 5 -23.30 1.88 -8.08
CA LEU A 5 -22.53 1.33 -9.21
C LEU A 5 -23.38 0.97 -10.43
N GLN A 6 -24.63 0.54 -10.22
CA GLN A 6 -25.54 0.15 -11.31
C GLN A 6 -25.97 1.34 -12.18
N HIS A 7 -26.04 2.55 -11.61
CA HIS A 7 -26.48 3.77 -12.30
C HIS A 7 -25.34 4.57 -12.92
N LEU A 8 -24.09 4.11 -12.80
CA LEU A 8 -22.95 4.77 -13.43
C LEU A 8 -22.89 4.47 -14.94
N PRO A 9 -22.47 5.44 -15.78
CA PRO A 9 -22.22 5.23 -17.20
C PRO A 9 -21.26 4.05 -17.44
N HIS A 10 -21.45 3.32 -18.54
CA HIS A 10 -20.63 2.14 -18.82
C HIS A 10 -19.12 2.47 -18.94
N SER A 11 -18.78 3.59 -19.59
CA SER A 11 -17.41 4.07 -19.71
C SER A 11 -16.74 4.31 -18.36
N PHE A 12 -17.46 4.92 -17.41
CA PHE A 12 -16.95 5.19 -16.07
C PHE A 12 -16.76 3.89 -15.27
N LYS A 13 -17.65 2.92 -15.41
CA LYS A 13 -17.49 1.59 -14.80
C LYS A 13 -16.24 0.86 -15.31
N GLN A 14 -15.96 0.96 -16.62
CA GLN A 14 -14.74 0.39 -17.21
C GLN A 14 -13.48 1.06 -16.67
N LEU A 15 -13.50 2.39 -16.54
CA LEU A 15 -12.39 3.13 -15.93
C LEU A 15 -12.11 2.66 -14.50
N LEU A 16 -13.14 2.61 -13.64
CA LEU A 16 -13.00 2.14 -12.26
C LEU A 16 -12.49 0.70 -12.20
N MET A 17 -12.97 -0.17 -13.09
CA MET A 17 -12.52 -1.56 -13.19
C MET A 17 -11.04 -1.65 -13.56
N MET A 18 -10.61 -0.95 -14.61
CA MET A 18 -9.21 -0.96 -15.06
C MET A 18 -8.29 -0.36 -13.99
N MET A 19 -8.66 0.74 -13.37
CA MET A 19 -7.88 1.34 -12.28
C MET A 19 -7.77 0.38 -11.09
N THR A 20 -8.86 -0.27 -10.69
CA THR A 20 -8.84 -1.25 -9.59
C THR A 20 -7.96 -2.44 -9.92
N LEU A 21 -7.98 -2.92 -11.17
CA LEU A 21 -7.16 -4.04 -11.62
C LEU A 21 -5.67 -3.67 -11.65
N THR A 22 -5.32 -2.49 -12.12
CA THR A 22 -3.94 -1.98 -12.09
C THR A 22 -3.45 -1.81 -10.65
N LEU A 23 -4.29 -1.28 -9.76
CA LEU A 23 -3.96 -1.18 -8.33
C LEU A 23 -3.74 -2.54 -7.70
N LEU A 24 -4.60 -3.52 -8.01
CA LEU A 24 -4.44 -4.89 -7.53
C LEU A 24 -3.07 -5.45 -7.96
N LEU A 25 -2.73 -5.34 -9.24
CA LEU A 25 -1.43 -5.80 -9.76
C LEU A 25 -0.27 -5.07 -9.08
N GLY A 26 -0.33 -3.74 -8.96
CA GLY A 26 0.72 -2.95 -8.30
C GLY A 26 0.94 -3.34 -6.84
N VAL A 27 -0.13 -3.50 -6.06
CA VAL A 27 -0.05 -3.92 -4.65
C VAL A 27 0.48 -5.35 -4.56
N THR A 28 0.02 -6.28 -5.40
CA THR A 28 0.53 -7.66 -5.40
C THR A 28 2.01 -7.74 -5.74
N MET A 29 2.48 -6.95 -6.69
CA MET A 29 3.90 -6.88 -7.05
C MET A 29 4.74 -6.28 -5.92
N GLY A 30 4.26 -5.21 -5.28
CA GLY A 30 4.92 -4.62 -4.11
C GLY A 30 5.04 -5.59 -2.94
N LEU A 31 3.98 -6.34 -2.64
CA LEU A 31 4.02 -7.41 -1.63
C LEU A 31 4.99 -8.54 -2.03
N GLY A 32 4.98 -8.94 -3.31
CA GLY A 32 5.91 -9.92 -3.83
C GLY A 32 7.37 -9.50 -3.66
N LEU A 33 7.69 -8.24 -3.93
CA LEU A 33 9.02 -7.68 -3.73
C LEU A 33 9.46 -7.82 -2.27
N VAL A 34 8.64 -7.34 -1.32
CA VAL A 34 8.93 -7.45 0.12
C VAL A 34 9.15 -8.90 0.54
N MET A 35 8.29 -9.81 0.09
CA MET A 35 8.44 -11.25 0.38
C MET A 35 9.77 -11.81 -0.14
N THR A 36 10.18 -11.43 -1.36
CA THR A 36 11.42 -11.92 -1.95
C THR A 36 12.69 -11.29 -1.37
N THR A 37 12.64 -10.03 -0.92
CA THR A 37 13.83 -9.32 -0.42
C THR A 37 14.02 -9.42 1.09
N THR A 38 12.94 -9.69 1.84
CA THR A 38 12.97 -9.71 3.31
C THR A 38 12.47 -11.02 3.91
N GLY A 39 12.07 -11.99 3.07
CA GLY A 39 11.42 -13.22 3.52
C GLY A 39 10.01 -13.02 4.07
N GLY A 40 9.49 -11.79 4.09
CA GLY A 40 8.16 -11.47 4.61
C GLY A 40 8.05 -11.46 6.14
N ASP A 41 9.18 -11.47 6.85
CA ASP A 41 9.22 -11.49 8.31
C ASP A 41 9.77 -10.16 8.89
N PRO A 42 9.28 -9.68 10.05
CA PRO A 42 9.79 -8.47 10.67
C PRO A 42 11.31 -8.47 10.93
N SER A 43 11.94 -9.63 11.20
CA SER A 43 13.39 -9.68 11.36
C SER A 43 14.12 -9.44 10.05
N GLY A 44 13.66 -10.07 8.95
CA GLY A 44 14.26 -9.89 7.63
C GLY A 44 14.07 -8.48 7.07
N ILE A 45 12.96 -7.81 7.40
CA ILE A 45 12.76 -6.39 7.07
C ILE A 45 13.76 -5.53 7.83
N ARG A 46 13.96 -5.81 9.12
CA ARG A 46 14.95 -5.09 9.94
C ARG A 46 16.36 -5.29 9.40
N ASP A 47 16.75 -6.52 9.08
CA ASP A 47 18.09 -6.84 8.59
C ASP A 47 18.34 -6.17 7.23
N HIS A 48 17.32 -6.15 6.36
CA HIS A 48 17.37 -5.44 5.08
C HIS A 48 17.70 -3.94 5.21
N TYR A 49 17.21 -3.27 6.26
CA TYR A 49 17.47 -1.85 6.49
C TYR A 49 18.70 -1.57 7.37
N GLN A 50 18.98 -2.42 8.37
CA GLN A 50 20.12 -2.26 9.28
C GLN A 50 21.44 -2.70 8.65
N GLY A 51 21.40 -3.56 7.64
CA GLY A 51 22.59 -4.19 7.09
C GLY A 51 23.21 -5.22 8.03
N ASP A 52 24.17 -5.97 7.52
CA ASP A 52 24.85 -7.01 8.28
C ASP A 52 25.85 -6.42 9.28
N VAL A 53 26.14 -7.16 10.35
CA VAL A 53 27.20 -6.81 11.29
C VAL A 53 28.54 -6.85 10.56
N PHE A 54 29.30 -5.76 10.64
CA PHE A 54 30.63 -5.71 10.04
C PHE A 54 31.58 -6.71 10.73
N VAL A 55 32.08 -7.69 9.96
CA VAL A 55 33.09 -8.65 10.41
C VAL A 55 34.38 -8.39 9.64
N GLU A 56 35.48 -8.19 10.35
CA GLU A 56 36.78 -7.86 9.76
C GLU A 56 37.24 -8.97 8.79
N GLY A 57 37.51 -8.61 7.54
CA GLY A 57 37.88 -9.56 6.48
C GLY A 57 36.70 -10.17 5.69
N GLN A 58 35.45 -9.80 6.00
CA GLN A 58 34.27 -10.20 5.23
C GLN A 58 33.60 -8.97 4.61
N ILE A 59 33.12 -9.10 3.37
CA ILE A 59 32.33 -8.06 2.71
C ILE A 59 30.86 -8.32 3.10
N PRO A 60 30.18 -7.38 3.78
CA PRO A 60 28.75 -7.50 4.08
C PRO A 60 27.92 -7.71 2.81
N GLU A 61 26.91 -8.58 2.87
CA GLU A 61 25.97 -8.71 1.75
C GLU A 61 25.01 -7.51 1.71
N HIS A 62 24.64 -6.98 2.88
CA HIS A 62 23.79 -5.81 3.03
C HIS A 62 24.49 -4.71 3.83
N TYR A 63 24.56 -3.51 3.25
CA TYR A 63 25.03 -2.31 3.94
C TYR A 63 23.85 -1.60 4.62
N PRO A 64 24.07 -0.96 5.78
CA PRO A 64 23.05 -0.15 6.43
C PRO A 64 22.54 0.94 5.49
N MET A 65 21.21 1.02 5.36
CA MET A 65 20.58 2.06 4.55
C MET A 65 20.72 3.42 5.23
N PRO A 66 21.14 4.48 4.51
CA PRO A 66 21.27 5.80 5.09
C PRO A 66 19.90 6.36 5.52
N VAL A 67 19.89 7.15 6.59
CA VAL A 67 18.67 7.75 7.16
C VAL A 67 17.87 8.53 6.11
N GLN A 68 18.54 9.21 5.18
CA GLN A 68 17.87 9.92 4.08
C GLN A 68 17.03 8.99 3.19
N GLU A 69 17.56 7.80 2.85
CA GLU A 69 16.84 6.82 2.03
C GLU A 69 15.67 6.19 2.79
N LEU A 70 15.83 5.97 4.10
CA LEU A 70 14.72 5.56 4.97
C LEU A 70 13.59 6.59 4.95
N LEU A 71 13.91 7.88 5.12
CA LEU A 71 12.91 8.96 5.08
C LEU A 71 12.20 9.04 3.73
N ILE A 72 12.95 8.97 2.63
CA ILE A 72 12.37 9.01 1.27
C ILE A 72 11.46 7.81 1.05
N THR A 73 11.88 6.63 1.49
CA THR A 73 11.10 5.40 1.39
C THR A 73 9.79 5.53 2.16
N THR A 74 9.82 5.96 3.42
CA THR A 74 8.61 6.18 4.24
C THR A 74 7.72 7.27 3.65
N HIS A 75 8.29 8.39 3.19
CA HIS A 75 7.55 9.49 2.56
C HIS A 75 6.78 9.00 1.33
N ASN A 76 7.45 8.28 0.43
CA ASN A 76 6.84 7.73 -0.77
C ASN A 76 5.76 6.69 -0.41
N HIS A 77 6.03 5.84 0.58
CA HIS A 77 5.08 4.83 1.05
C HIS A 77 3.77 5.48 1.53
N ILE A 78 3.85 6.48 2.42
CA ILE A 78 2.68 7.20 2.93
C ILE A 78 1.91 7.88 1.79
N LEU A 79 2.59 8.58 0.88
CA LEU A 79 1.94 9.25 -0.24
C LEU A 79 1.23 8.26 -1.17
N THR A 80 1.91 7.20 -1.59
CA THR A 80 1.33 6.19 -2.49
C THR A 80 0.12 5.52 -1.85
N PHE A 81 0.21 5.07 -0.60
CA PHE A 81 -0.94 4.46 0.09
C PHE A 81 -2.09 5.43 0.32
N THR A 82 -1.81 6.72 0.57
CA THR A 82 -2.85 7.76 0.64
C THR A 82 -3.66 7.84 -0.65
N PHE A 83 -3.00 7.79 -1.82
CA PHE A 83 -3.70 7.78 -3.12
C PHE A 83 -4.48 6.48 -3.36
N ILE A 84 -3.90 5.32 -3.03
CA ILE A 84 -4.56 4.02 -3.19
C ILE A 84 -5.82 3.95 -2.32
N PHE A 85 -5.71 4.30 -1.04
CA PHE A 85 -6.83 4.29 -0.10
C PHE A 85 -7.87 5.34 -0.46
N GLY A 86 -7.47 6.52 -0.93
CA GLY A 86 -8.40 7.55 -1.43
C GLY A 86 -9.23 7.04 -2.60
N PHE A 87 -8.58 6.39 -3.57
CA PHE A 87 -9.29 5.78 -4.69
C PHE A 87 -10.24 4.66 -4.24
N LEU A 88 -9.78 3.73 -3.40
CA LEU A 88 -10.61 2.65 -2.87
C LEU A 88 -11.81 3.18 -2.08
N ALA A 89 -11.60 4.17 -1.20
CA ALA A 89 -12.66 4.84 -0.45
C ALA A 89 -13.71 5.44 -1.39
N GLY A 90 -13.26 6.09 -2.48
CA GLY A 90 -14.14 6.58 -3.54
C GLY A 90 -14.99 5.47 -4.17
N VAL A 91 -14.37 4.35 -4.55
CA VAL A 91 -15.08 3.18 -5.11
C VAL A 91 -16.11 2.61 -4.12
N ILE A 92 -15.76 2.52 -2.84
CA ILE A 92 -16.63 2.00 -1.77
C ILE A 92 -17.90 2.86 -1.63
N GLN A 93 -17.84 4.17 -1.85
CA GLN A 93 -19.02 5.04 -1.77
C GLN A 93 -20.11 4.65 -2.77
N PHE A 94 -19.74 4.16 -3.96
CA PHE A 94 -20.66 3.71 -5.00
C PHE A 94 -21.26 2.31 -4.73
N SER A 95 -20.78 1.58 -3.71
CA SER A 95 -21.31 0.27 -3.35
C SER A 95 -22.73 0.37 -2.79
N GLY A 96 -23.70 -0.30 -3.43
CA GLY A 96 -25.08 -0.35 -2.94
C GLY A 96 -25.32 -1.37 -1.80
N ARG A 97 -24.35 -2.25 -1.54
CA ARG A 97 -24.49 -3.38 -0.60
C ARG A 97 -24.05 -3.05 0.83
N LEU A 98 -23.20 -2.05 0.99
CA LEU A 98 -22.60 -1.69 2.28
C LEU A 98 -23.46 -0.70 3.05
N THR A 99 -23.62 -0.93 4.35
CA THR A 99 -24.28 0.02 5.25
C THR A 99 -23.44 1.31 5.38
N PRO A 100 -24.04 2.46 5.73
CA PRO A 100 -23.31 3.71 5.91
C PRO A 100 -22.16 3.62 6.93
N ARG A 101 -22.33 2.82 8.00
CA ARG A 101 -21.29 2.59 9.01
C ARG A 101 -20.10 1.81 8.43
N GLN A 102 -20.37 0.75 7.66
CA GLN A 102 -19.32 -0.04 7.01
C GLN A 102 -18.54 0.78 5.98
N LYS A 103 -19.23 1.59 5.17
CA LYS A 103 -18.56 2.50 4.22
C LYS A 103 -17.62 3.45 4.93
N ARG A 104 -18.07 4.07 6.02
CA ARG A 104 -17.26 4.99 6.80
C ARG A 104 -16.05 4.30 7.42
N PHE A 105 -16.24 3.13 8.02
CA PHE A 105 -15.15 2.37 8.63
C PHE A 105 -14.08 2.01 7.58
N LEU A 106 -14.48 1.34 6.49
CA LEU A 106 -13.56 0.91 5.43
C LEU A 106 -12.88 2.07 4.68
N SER A 107 -13.48 3.26 4.68
CA SER A 107 -12.90 4.44 4.04
C SER A 107 -11.96 5.23 4.94
N ILE A 108 -12.10 5.19 6.26
CA ILE A 108 -11.30 6.04 7.17
C ILE A 108 -10.18 5.24 7.83
N GLU A 109 -10.43 4.00 8.21
CA GLU A 109 -9.48 3.17 8.95
C GLU A 109 -8.10 3.04 8.28
N PRO A 110 -7.99 2.82 6.95
CA PRO A 110 -6.69 2.64 6.30
C PRO A 110 -5.77 3.87 6.41
N PHE A 111 -6.34 5.08 6.45
CA PHE A 111 -5.58 6.33 6.61
C PHE A 111 -5.00 6.51 8.00
N ILE A 112 -5.67 5.97 9.02
CA ILE A 112 -5.15 5.98 10.38
C ILE A 112 -4.05 4.94 10.51
N SER A 113 -4.27 3.75 9.95
CA SER A 113 -3.29 2.66 9.99
C SER A 113 -1.93 3.11 9.44
N ILE A 114 -1.88 3.66 8.24
CA ILE A 114 -0.61 4.02 7.55
C ILE A 114 0.21 5.10 8.26
N VAL A 115 -0.39 5.87 9.16
CA VAL A 115 0.33 6.88 9.96
C VAL A 115 0.90 6.26 11.25
N VAL A 116 0.23 5.22 11.76
CA VAL A 116 0.59 4.57 13.03
C VAL A 116 1.58 3.42 12.81
N THR A 117 1.48 2.73 11.68
CA THR A 117 2.32 1.56 11.30
C THR A 117 3.33 1.93 10.23
#